data_AF-A0A7D3Y0Z0-F1
#
_entry.id   AF-A0A7D3Y0Z0-F1
#
_cell.length_a   1.000
_cell.length_b   1.000
_cell.length_c   1.000
_cell.angle_alpha   90.00
_cell.angle_beta   90.00
_cell.angle_gamma   90.00
#
_symmetry.space_group_name_H-M   'P 1'
#
loop_
_entity.id
_entity.type
_entity.pdbx_description
1 polymer ?
#
loop_
_entity_poly.entity_id
_entity_poly.type
_entity_poly.pdbx_seq_one_letter_code
_entity_poly.pdbx_strand_id
1 'polypeptide(L)'
;MHDIHITLDGRIVDLHILSEREYAFYRECLSAYKTNMPRGDYLRLMQSPSNPLMEGKRAITREIAKKPLFHVVEDLEYRLAIRQKIMTPKPDSLVNQEPAQRDRFLSVSEAAKVIDVSITDILKAIKEGKIASHRDKNGGNWKVSKRSLEKYSSTT
;
A
#
# COMPACT_ATOMS: atom_id res chain seq x y z
N MET A 1 -13.55 4.64 4.74
CA MET A 1 -12.39 4.74 3.84
C MET A 1 -11.21 4.08 4.52
N HIS A 2 -10.40 3.32 3.77
CA HIS A 2 -9.11 2.82 4.24
C HIS A 2 -8.02 3.79 3.79
N ASP A 3 -7.07 4.03 4.68
CA ASP A 3 -6.07 5.09 4.58
C ASP A 3 -4.71 4.53 4.15
N ILE A 4 -4.39 3.34 4.66
CA ILE A 4 -3.14 2.63 4.37
C ILE A 4 -3.43 1.16 4.05
N HIS A 5 -2.45 0.53 3.42
CA HIS A 5 -2.36 -0.90 3.22
C HIS A 5 -1.06 -1.44 3.81
N ILE A 6 -1.13 -2.50 4.61
CA ILE A 6 0.05 -3.18 5.19
C ILE A 6 0.24 -4.52 4.49
N THR A 7 1.34 -4.64 3.77
CA THR A 7 1.69 -5.85 3.03
C THR A 7 2.18 -6.95 3.97
N LEU A 8 2.29 -8.17 3.47
CA LEU A 8 2.76 -9.36 4.18
C LEU A 8 4.18 -9.21 4.74
N ASP A 9 5.04 -8.44 4.08
CA ASP A 9 6.40 -8.09 4.54
C ASP A 9 6.43 -6.84 5.44
N GLY A 10 5.26 -6.30 5.77
CA GLY A 10 5.09 -5.16 6.65
C GLY A 10 5.39 -3.80 6.03
N ARG A 11 5.59 -3.70 4.72
CA ARG A 11 5.62 -2.40 4.04
C ARG A 11 4.26 -1.71 4.21
N ILE A 12 4.31 -0.42 4.51
CA ILE A 12 3.10 0.42 4.63
C ILE A 12 2.98 1.22 3.34
N VAL A 13 1.85 1.06 2.66
CA VAL A 13 1.51 1.81 1.44
C VAL A 13 0.41 2.79 1.78
N ASP A 14 0.64 4.07 1.48
CA ASP A 14 -0.38 5.11 1.58
C ASP A 14 -1.39 4.95 0.44
N LEU A 15 -2.69 4.84 0.75
CA LEU A 15 -3.72 4.67 -0.28
C LEU A 15 -4.21 6.00 -0.86
N HIS A 16 -3.83 7.14 -0.28
CA HIS A 16 -4.21 8.47 -0.78
C HIS A 16 -3.41 8.88 -2.02
N ILE A 17 -2.27 8.23 -2.29
CA ILE A 17 -1.48 8.46 -3.52
C ILE A 17 -2.13 7.81 -4.74
N LEU A 18 -3.12 6.94 -4.55
CA LEU A 18 -3.88 6.33 -5.63
C LEU A 18 -4.86 7.34 -6.20
N SER A 19 -4.94 7.42 -7.53
CA SER A 19 -6.03 8.12 -8.20
C SER A 19 -7.38 7.50 -7.83
N GLU A 20 -8.48 8.21 -8.07
CA GLU A 20 -9.83 7.71 -7.75
C GLU A 20 -10.14 6.38 -8.46
N ARG A 21 -9.69 6.24 -9.71
CA ARG A 21 -9.83 5.01 -10.49
C ARG A 21 -9.00 3.86 -9.91
N GLU A 22 -7.76 4.14 -9.50
CA GLU A 22 -6.90 3.14 -8.85
C GLU A 22 -7.45 2.72 -7.49
N TYR A 23 -7.95 3.66 -6.69
CA TYR A 23 -8.56 3.36 -5.40
C TYR A 23 -9.85 2.55 -5.56
N ALA A 24 -10.67 2.85 -6.58
CA ALA A 24 -11.85 2.06 -6.90
C ALA A 24 -11.50 0.61 -7.23
N PHE A 25 -10.52 0.40 -8.11
CA PHE A 25 -10.03 -0.93 -8.46
C PHE A 25 -9.42 -1.68 -7.27
N TYR A 26 -8.65 -0.97 -6.42
CA TYR A 26 -8.16 -1.53 -5.17
C TYR A 26 -9.31 -2.03 -4.27
N ARG A 27 -10.42 -1.28 -4.16
CA ARG A 27 -11.58 -1.73 -3.37
C ARG A 27 -12.25 -2.97 -3.95
N GLU A 28 -12.31 -3.11 -5.27
CA GLU A 28 -12.80 -4.32 -5.93
C GLU A 28 -11.92 -5.53 -5.57
N CYS A 29 -10.60 -5.37 -5.66
CA CYS A 29 -9.64 -6.39 -5.26
C CYS A 29 -9.77 -6.75 -3.76
N LEU A 30 -9.88 -5.74 -2.90
CA LEU A 30 -10.06 -5.95 -1.46
C LEU A 30 -11.37 -6.68 -1.16
N SER A 31 -12.45 -6.38 -1.87
CA SER A 31 -13.73 -7.09 -1.76
C SER A 31 -13.58 -8.55 -2.16
N ALA A 32 -12.96 -8.83 -3.32
CA ALA A 32 -12.68 -10.18 -3.80
C ALA A 32 -11.83 -11.01 -2.81
N TYR A 33 -10.83 -10.38 -2.19
CA TYR A 33 -10.04 -11.00 -1.12
C TYR A 33 -10.90 -11.34 0.11
N LYS A 34 -11.73 -10.38 0.57
CA LYS A 34 -12.59 -10.55 1.76
C LYS A 34 -13.60 -11.67 1.57
N THR A 35 -14.20 -11.78 0.38
CA THR A 35 -15.15 -12.83 0.01
C THR A 35 -14.48 -14.16 -0.32
N ASN A 36 -13.15 -14.26 -0.20
CA ASN A 36 -12.37 -15.46 -0.52
C ASN A 36 -12.61 -15.97 -1.95
N MET A 37 -12.68 -15.05 -2.92
CA MET A 37 -12.80 -15.36 -4.35
C MET A 37 -11.73 -16.38 -4.78
N PRO A 38 -12.02 -17.39 -5.62
CA PRO A 38 -11.00 -18.30 -6.12
C PRO A 38 -9.80 -17.56 -6.74
N ARG A 39 -8.56 -17.99 -6.44
CA ARG A 39 -7.34 -17.32 -6.92
C ARG A 39 -7.32 -17.12 -8.44
N GLY A 40 -7.77 -18.11 -9.21
CA GLY A 40 -7.84 -18.02 -10.67
C GLY A 40 -8.78 -16.92 -11.16
N ASP A 41 -9.87 -16.64 -10.43
CA ASP A 41 -10.80 -15.54 -10.75
C ASP A 41 -10.19 -14.20 -10.36
N TYR A 42 -9.49 -14.15 -9.23
CA TYR A 42 -8.76 -12.97 -8.80
C TYR A 42 -7.66 -12.57 -9.80
N LEU A 43 -6.90 -13.53 -10.32
CA LEU A 43 -5.90 -13.29 -11.37
C LEU A 43 -6.55 -12.74 -12.66
N ARG A 44 -7.72 -13.25 -13.03
CA ARG A 44 -8.51 -12.71 -14.17
C ARG A 44 -8.99 -11.28 -13.89
N LEU A 45 -9.40 -10.97 -12.66
CA LEU A 45 -9.72 -9.60 -12.25
C LEU A 45 -8.51 -8.68 -12.37
N MET A 46 -7.33 -9.11 -11.90
CA MET A 46 -6.08 -8.35 -12.06
C MET A 46 -5.70 -8.15 -13.53
N GLN A 47 -6.00 -9.10 -14.41
CA GLN A 47 -5.69 -9.00 -15.85
C GLN A 47 -6.81 -8.30 -16.65
N SER A 48 -7.89 -7.90 -16.00
CA SER A 48 -9.05 -7.34 -16.67
C SER A 48 -8.74 -5.97 -17.31
N PRO A 49 -9.46 -5.59 -18.37
CA PRO A 49 -9.34 -4.25 -18.97
C PRO A 49 -9.72 -3.11 -18.01
N SER A 50 -10.47 -3.41 -16.94
CA SER A 50 -10.81 -2.42 -15.92
C SER A 50 -9.62 -2.09 -15.00
N ASN A 51 -8.59 -2.94 -14.93
CA ASN A 51 -7.39 -2.69 -14.14
C ASN A 51 -6.65 -1.43 -14.64
N PRO A 52 -6.66 -0.33 -13.86
CA PRO A 52 -6.00 0.91 -14.27
C PRO A 52 -4.48 0.80 -14.31
N LEU A 53 -3.86 -0.21 -13.67
CA LEU A 53 -2.41 -0.43 -13.72
C LEU A 53 -1.89 -0.71 -15.12
N MET A 54 -2.69 -1.42 -15.92
CA MET A 54 -2.22 -1.95 -17.19
C MET A 54 -2.07 -0.85 -18.24
N GLU A 55 -2.85 0.25 -18.15
CA GLU A 55 -2.77 1.39 -19.10
C GLU A 55 -2.76 0.95 -20.58
N GLY A 56 -3.47 -0.13 -20.91
CA GLY A 56 -3.50 -0.73 -22.26
C GLY A 56 -2.29 -1.60 -22.63
N LYS A 57 -1.30 -1.77 -21.74
CA LYS A 57 -0.18 -2.71 -21.90
C LYS A 57 -0.66 -4.15 -21.70
N ARG A 58 -0.05 -5.10 -22.42
CA ARG A 58 -0.39 -6.53 -22.38
C ARG A 58 0.39 -7.34 -21.32
N ALA A 59 1.41 -6.73 -20.73
CA ALA A 59 2.30 -7.39 -19.77
C ALA A 59 2.67 -6.42 -18.64
N ILE A 60 2.93 -6.97 -17.45
CA ILE A 60 3.44 -6.22 -16.31
C ILE A 60 4.90 -5.87 -16.59
N THR A 61 5.17 -4.59 -16.82
CA THR A 61 6.54 -4.08 -17.00
C THR A 61 7.18 -3.77 -15.65
N ARG A 62 8.51 -3.58 -15.63
CA ARG A 62 9.23 -3.11 -14.42
C ARG A 62 8.70 -1.77 -13.89
N GLU A 63 8.14 -0.95 -14.76
CA GLU A 63 7.53 0.33 -14.38
C GLU A 63 6.20 0.10 -13.63
N ILE A 64 5.34 -0.78 -14.17
CA ILE A 64 4.08 -1.18 -13.50
C ILE A 64 4.38 -1.80 -12.14
N ALA A 65 5.39 -2.67 -12.07
CA ALA A 65 5.77 -3.37 -10.84
C ALA A 65 6.23 -2.43 -9.70
N LYS A 66 6.58 -1.18 -10.01
CA LYS A 66 6.94 -0.16 -9.00
C LYS A 66 5.76 0.69 -8.55
N LYS A 67 4.60 0.58 -9.20
CA LYS A 67 3.43 1.40 -8.87
C LYS A 67 2.81 0.96 -7.54
N PRO A 68 2.36 1.89 -6.68
CA PRO A 68 1.74 1.55 -5.41
C PRO A 68 0.53 0.62 -5.54
N LEU A 69 -0.32 0.86 -6.55
CA LEU A 69 -1.48 0.00 -6.78
C LEU A 69 -1.06 -1.45 -7.06
N PHE A 70 0.04 -1.69 -7.78
CA PHE A 70 0.53 -3.04 -8.08
C PHE A 70 0.88 -3.77 -6.79
N HIS A 71 1.64 -3.12 -5.91
CA HIS A 71 2.05 -3.70 -4.63
C HIS A 71 0.86 -4.13 -3.76
N VAL A 72 -0.19 -3.30 -3.68
CA VAL A 72 -1.34 -3.62 -2.81
C VAL A 72 -2.25 -4.70 -3.41
N VAL A 73 -2.40 -4.76 -4.74
CA VAL A 73 -3.23 -5.81 -5.37
C VAL A 73 -2.51 -7.15 -5.43
N GLU A 74 -1.19 -7.14 -5.61
CA GLU A 74 -0.33 -8.31 -5.55
C GLU A 74 -0.27 -8.87 -4.12
N ASP A 75 -0.17 -8.02 -3.10
CA ASP A 75 -0.23 -8.47 -1.71
C ASP A 75 -1.53 -9.21 -1.37
N LEU A 76 -2.67 -8.66 -1.82
CA LEU A 76 -3.97 -9.31 -1.66
C LEU A 76 -4.04 -10.66 -2.40
N GLU A 77 -3.41 -10.78 -3.57
CA GLU A 77 -3.28 -12.04 -4.31
C GLU A 77 -2.54 -13.10 -3.49
N TYR A 78 -1.38 -12.73 -2.93
CA TYR A 78 -0.59 -13.63 -2.10
C TYR A 78 -1.34 -14.03 -0.83
N ARG A 79 -1.98 -13.07 -0.15
CA ARG A 79 -2.82 -13.36 1.02
C ARG A 79 -3.95 -14.33 0.69
N LEU A 80 -4.59 -14.17 -0.47
CA LEU A 80 -5.64 -15.06 -0.95
C LEU A 80 -5.11 -16.47 -1.23
N ALA A 81 -3.95 -16.57 -1.91
CA ALA A 81 -3.31 -17.85 -2.17
C ALA A 81 -2.93 -18.59 -0.87
N ILE A 82 -2.43 -17.87 0.14
CA ILE A 82 -2.16 -18.42 1.47
C ILE A 82 -3.47 -18.88 2.15
N ARG A 83 -4.51 -18.05 2.13
CA ARG A 83 -5.83 -18.38 2.70
C ARG A 83 -6.44 -19.63 2.07
N GLN A 84 -6.21 -19.84 0.78
CA GLN A 84 -6.68 -21.00 0.02
C GLN A 84 -5.73 -22.21 0.11
N LYS A 85 -4.66 -22.14 0.91
CA LYS A 85 -3.65 -23.19 1.07
C LYS A 85 -2.92 -23.56 -0.23
N ILE A 86 -2.91 -22.66 -1.21
CA ILE A 86 -2.15 -22.80 -2.46
C ILE A 86 -0.68 -22.42 -2.22
N MET A 87 -0.43 -21.52 -1.27
CA MET A 87 0.91 -21.08 -0.89
C MET A 87 1.12 -21.21 0.62
N THR A 88 2.37 -21.51 1.00
CA THR A 88 2.78 -21.48 2.40
C THR A 88 3.23 -20.07 2.75
N PRO A 89 2.78 -19.49 3.87
CA PRO A 89 3.25 -18.20 4.31
C PRO A 89 4.74 -18.23 4.63
N LYS A 90 5.45 -17.15 4.31
CA LYS A 90 6.85 -17.01 4.73
C LYS A 90 6.93 -16.87 6.26
N PRO A 91 8.04 -17.28 6.90
CA PRO A 91 8.31 -16.91 8.28
C PRO A 91 8.12 -15.40 8.49
N ASP A 92 7.57 -15.03 9.65
CA ASP A 92 7.30 -13.65 10.07
C ASP A 92 6.34 -12.83 9.18
N SER A 93 5.69 -13.48 8.21
CA SER A 93 4.71 -12.78 7.37
C SER A 93 3.45 -12.40 8.14
N LEU A 94 2.93 -11.21 7.86
CA LEU A 94 1.80 -10.60 8.58
C LEU A 94 0.45 -11.10 8.08
N VAL A 95 0.31 -12.42 7.91
CA VAL A 95 -0.88 -13.09 7.32
C VAL A 95 -2.15 -12.77 8.10
N ASN A 96 -2.06 -12.77 9.43
CA ASN A 96 -3.19 -12.54 10.33
C ASN A 96 -3.53 -11.05 10.50
N GLN A 97 -2.73 -10.15 9.92
CA GLN A 97 -3.01 -8.73 9.98
C GLN A 97 -3.93 -8.32 8.82
N GLU A 98 -5.01 -7.61 9.14
CA GLU A 98 -5.89 -7.02 8.12
C GLU A 98 -5.09 -6.07 7.21
N PRO A 99 -5.12 -6.26 5.88
CA PRO A 99 -4.30 -5.45 4.98
C PRO A 99 -4.73 -3.98 4.97
N ALA A 100 -6.04 -3.72 4.83
CA ALA A 100 -6.59 -2.38 4.64
C ALA A 100 -7.00 -1.74 5.97
N GLN A 101 -6.34 -0.66 6.38
CA GLN A 101 -6.51 -0.08 7.71
C GLN A 101 -6.70 1.43 7.68
N ARG A 102 -7.27 1.99 8.74
CA ARG A 102 -7.27 3.44 8.99
C ARG A 102 -5.94 3.86 9.60
N ASP A 103 -5.53 5.09 9.35
CA ASP A 103 -4.33 5.66 9.96
C ASP A 103 -4.48 7.16 10.22
N ARG A 104 -3.67 7.68 11.13
CA ARG A 104 -3.55 9.11 11.37
C ARG A 104 -2.42 9.67 10.52
N PHE A 105 -2.71 10.72 9.76
CA PHE A 105 -1.69 11.48 9.05
C PHE A 105 -1.26 12.72 9.81
N LEU A 106 0.04 12.93 9.92
CA LEU A 106 0.67 14.08 10.55
C LEU A 106 1.22 15.03 9.48
N SER A 107 1.28 16.32 9.77
CA SER A 107 2.16 17.22 9.03
C SER A 107 3.63 16.86 9.26
N VAL A 108 4.52 17.32 8.37
CA VAL A 108 5.96 17.09 8.51
C VAL A 108 6.51 17.68 9.82
N SER A 109 6.03 18.86 10.24
CA SER A 109 6.46 19.48 11.50
C SER A 109 6.00 18.70 12.72
N GLU A 110 4.79 18.15 12.71
CA GLU A 110 4.32 17.23 13.75
C GLU A 110 5.12 15.93 13.75
N ALA A 111 5.37 15.33 12.58
CA ALA A 111 6.16 14.11 12.45
C ALA A 111 7.59 14.29 13.00
N ALA A 112 8.24 15.40 12.64
CA ALA A 112 9.57 15.78 13.13
C ALA A 112 9.62 15.85 14.66
N LYS A 113 8.60 16.46 15.29
CA LYS A 113 8.47 16.53 16.75
C LYS A 113 8.23 15.17 17.40
N VAL A 114 7.46 14.30 16.76
CA VAL A 114 7.09 12.99 17.33
C VAL A 114 8.30 12.08 17.48
N ILE A 115 9.25 12.12 16.54
CA ILE A 115 10.45 11.27 16.58
C ILE A 115 11.75 12.05 16.87
N ASP A 116 11.63 13.31 17.27
CA ASP A 116 12.73 14.23 17.63
C ASP A 116 13.85 14.33 16.56
N VAL A 117 13.46 14.59 15.31
CA VAL A 117 14.40 14.81 14.18
C VAL A 117 14.09 16.11 13.44
N SER A 118 14.98 16.53 12.55
CA SER A 118 14.72 17.74 11.76
C SER A 118 13.62 17.52 10.71
N ILE A 119 12.91 18.59 10.36
CA ILE A 119 11.96 18.60 9.22
C ILE A 119 12.64 18.13 7.93
N THR A 120 13.90 18.52 7.72
CA THR A 120 14.69 18.14 6.55
C THR A 120 14.91 16.62 6.49
N ASP A 121 15.16 15.98 7.62
CA ASP A 121 15.35 14.53 7.69
C ASP A 121 14.05 13.78 7.34
N ILE A 122 12.91 14.27 7.83
CA ILE A 122 11.60 13.72 7.44
C ILE A 122 11.37 13.85 5.93
N LEU A 123 11.63 15.02 5.35
CA LEU A 123 11.47 15.25 3.91
C LEU A 123 12.41 14.36 3.08
N LYS A 124 13.64 14.14 3.56
CA LYS A 124 14.59 13.21 2.94
C LYS A 124 14.07 11.79 3.00
N ALA A 125 13.59 11.32 4.16
CA ALA A 125 13.03 9.99 4.32
C ALA A 125 11.77 9.75 3.45
N ILE A 126 10.92 10.78 3.29
CA ILE A 126 9.80 10.78 2.33
C ILE A 126 10.31 10.60 0.90
N LYS A 127 11.29 11.40 0.47
CA LYS A 127 11.85 11.35 -0.88
C LYS A 127 12.50 10.00 -1.19
N GLU A 128 13.11 9.37 -0.19
CA GLU A 128 13.70 8.03 -0.27
C GLU A 128 12.65 6.91 -0.20
N GLY A 129 11.37 7.23 0.01
CA GLY A 129 10.28 6.24 0.09
C GLY A 129 10.30 5.40 1.37
N LYS A 130 11.04 5.82 2.40
CA LYS A 130 11.15 5.13 3.69
C LYS A 130 9.92 5.33 4.58
N ILE A 131 9.16 6.39 4.33
CA ILE A 131 7.96 6.74 5.09
C ILE A 131 6.78 6.92 4.12
N ALA A 132 5.69 6.21 4.37
CA ALA A 132 4.44 6.35 3.62
C ALA A 132 3.88 7.76 3.79
N SER A 133 3.66 8.45 2.67
CA SER A 133 3.25 9.85 2.65
C SER A 133 2.57 10.24 1.34
N HIS A 134 1.79 11.31 1.40
CA HIS A 134 1.17 11.96 0.25
C HIS A 134 1.21 13.48 0.42
N ARG A 135 1.01 14.21 -0.67
CA ARG A 135 0.66 15.63 -0.61
C ARG A 135 -0.85 15.76 -0.50
N ASP A 136 -1.32 16.79 0.20
CA ASP A 136 -2.75 17.11 0.17
C ASP A 136 -3.26 17.29 -1.28
N LYS A 137 -4.58 17.14 -1.47
CA LYS A 137 -5.21 17.19 -2.81
C LYS A 137 -5.00 18.52 -3.56
N ASN A 138 -4.58 19.57 -2.87
CA ASN A 138 -4.31 20.89 -3.46
C ASN A 138 -2.81 21.09 -3.77
N GLY A 139 -2.01 20.02 -3.76
CA GLY A 139 -0.57 20.06 -4.03
C GLY A 139 0.25 20.72 -2.91
N GLY A 140 -0.37 20.95 -1.76
CA GLY A 140 0.17 21.66 -0.62
C GLY A 140 1.12 20.82 0.23
N ASN A 141 0.81 20.73 1.52
CA ASN A 141 1.74 20.21 2.52
C ASN A 141 1.83 18.68 2.47
N TRP A 142 3.03 18.15 2.72
CA TRP A 142 3.23 16.72 2.92
C TRP A 142 2.50 16.24 4.18
N LYS A 143 1.86 15.07 4.04
CA LYS A 143 1.18 14.32 5.07
C LYS A 143 1.86 12.97 5.23
N VAL A 144 2.13 12.60 6.47
CA VAL A 144 2.95 11.43 6.83
C VAL A 144 2.12 10.46 7.65
N SER A 145 2.10 9.19 7.25
CA SER A 145 1.47 8.12 8.03
C SER A 145 2.16 7.99 9.39
N LYS A 146 1.40 8.13 10.49
CA LYS A 146 1.93 7.98 11.85
C LYS A 146 2.52 6.58 12.05
N ARG A 147 1.84 5.55 11.55
CA ARG A 147 2.31 4.17 11.70
C ARG A 147 3.59 3.90 10.91
N SER A 148 3.71 4.46 9.70
CA SER A 148 4.94 4.35 8.93
C SER A 148 6.10 5.12 9.58
N LEU A 149 5.80 6.25 10.22
CA LEU A 149 6.78 7.03 10.99
C LEU A 149 7.28 6.25 12.21
N GLU A 150 6.37 5.64 12.97
CA GLU A 150 6.71 4.79 14.12
C GLU A 150 7.61 3.62 13.70
N LYS A 151 7.25 2.91 12.61
CA LYS A 151 8.09 1.84 12.07
C LYS A 151 9.48 2.31 11.65
N TYR A 152 9.57 3.48 11.00
CA TYR A 152 10.84 4.09 10.63
C TYR A 152 11.71 4.40 11.86
N SER A 153 11.12 4.97 12.91
CA SER A 153 11.84 5.26 14.16
C SER A 153 12.37 4.03 14.89
N SER A 154 11.66 2.90 14.82
CA SER A 154 12.14 1.65 15.46
C SER A 154 13.28 0.97 14.71
N THR A 155 13.60 1.42 13.50
CA THR A 155 14.67 0.85 12.65
C THR A 155 15.94 1.70 12.69
N THR A 156 15.86 2.92 13.22
CA THR A 156 16.97 3.90 13.29
C THR A 156 17.46 3.99 14.72
#